data_AF-A0A2V8TJS0-F1
#
_entry.id   AF-A0A2V8TJS0-F1
#
_cell.length_a   1.000
_cell.length_b   1.000
_cell.length_c   1.000
_cell.angle_alpha   90.00
_cell.angle_beta   90.00
_cell.angle_gamma   90.00
#
_symmetry.space_group_name_H-M   'P 1'
#
loop_
_entity.id
_entity.type
_entity.pdbx_description
1 polymer ?
#
loop_
_entity_poly.entity_id
_entity_poly.type
_entity_poly.pdbx_seq_one_letter_code
_entity_poly.pdbx_strand_id
1 'polypeptide(L)'
;MIELAKVAAAAGGVYDSHLRDEDSYTIGLLGAIREAIRIAREAGIAVNISHIKALGPEVWGQSTQAIQLIRQARSEGLRLTADQYPYTASGSSVTASLVPRWAEAGGTAALFARIGDASVRPRLVQEMEQNLKRRGGPE
;
A
#
# COMPACT_ATOMS: atom_id res chain seq x y z
N MET A 1 -7.46 13.36 -2.09
CA MET A 1 -7.81 12.37 -3.14
C MET A 1 -9.26 12.50 -3.61
N ILE A 2 -10.27 12.50 -2.74
CA ILE A 2 -11.70 12.57 -3.15
C ILE A 2 -11.99 13.74 -4.09
N GLU A 3 -11.53 14.96 -3.77
CA GLU A 3 -11.79 16.13 -4.63
C GLU A 3 -11.16 16.00 -6.03
N LEU A 4 -9.95 15.44 -6.13
CA LEU A 4 -9.34 15.15 -7.44
C LEU A 4 -10.10 14.04 -8.19
N ALA A 5 -10.58 13.03 -7.46
CA ALA A 5 -11.39 11.97 -8.03
C ALA A 5 -12.74 12.50 -8.56
N LYS A 6 -13.36 13.49 -7.92
CA LYS A 6 -14.57 14.17 -8.45
C LYS A 6 -14.29 14.87 -9.78
N VAL A 7 -13.14 15.55 -9.90
CA VAL A 7 -12.72 16.16 -11.17
C VAL A 7 -12.54 15.10 -12.25
N ALA A 8 -11.85 14.00 -11.94
CA ALA A 8 -11.67 12.90 -12.88
C ALA A 8 -13.02 12.25 -13.27
N ALA A 9 -13.94 12.08 -12.32
CA ALA A 9 -15.27 11.54 -12.57
C ALA A 9 -16.07 12.42 -13.53
N ALA A 10 -16.03 13.75 -13.35
CA ALA A 10 -16.69 14.70 -14.24
C ALA A 10 -16.14 14.64 -15.69
N ALA A 11 -14.89 14.21 -15.85
CA ALA A 11 -14.26 13.98 -17.16
C ALA A 11 -14.46 12.55 -17.70
N GLY A 12 -15.24 11.69 -17.03
CA GLY A 12 -15.44 10.29 -17.42
C GLY A 12 -14.23 9.37 -17.13
N GLY A 13 -13.31 9.81 -16.29
CA GLY A 13 -12.10 9.08 -15.92
C GLY A 13 -12.32 7.96 -14.89
N VAL A 14 -11.20 7.38 -14.46
CA VAL A 14 -11.13 6.31 -13.46
C VAL A 14 -10.12 6.65 -12.37
N TYR A 15 -10.30 6.04 -11.19
CA TYR A 15 -9.34 6.11 -10.09
C TYR A 15 -8.67 4.74 -9.93
N ASP A 16 -7.44 4.63 -10.42
CA ASP A 16 -6.58 3.48 -10.17
C ASP A 16 -5.67 3.78 -8.97
N SER A 17 -5.51 2.84 -8.04
CA SER A 17 -4.71 3.07 -6.84
C SER A 17 -3.93 1.84 -6.43
N HIS A 18 -2.62 2.05 -6.24
CA HIS A 18 -1.88 1.37 -5.18
C HIS A 18 -2.45 1.87 -3.85
N LEU A 19 -2.99 0.97 -3.03
CA LEU A 19 -3.56 1.33 -1.73
C LEU A 19 -2.53 2.03 -0.83
N ARG A 20 -3.03 2.84 0.10
CA ARG A 20 -2.21 3.48 1.15
C ARG A 20 -1.42 2.47 1.97
N ASP A 21 -2.05 1.34 2.27
CA ASP A 21 -1.51 0.31 3.13
C ASP A 21 -1.97 -1.06 2.63
N GLU A 22 -1.01 -1.97 2.49
CA GLU A 22 -1.25 -3.37 2.12
C GLU A 22 -0.85 -4.32 3.26
N ASP A 23 -0.37 -3.76 4.37
CA ASP A 23 0.22 -4.39 5.57
C ASP A 23 -0.51 -3.79 6.79
N SER A 24 0.19 -3.52 7.90
CA SER A 24 -0.26 -2.86 9.12
C SER A 24 0.50 -1.57 9.44
N TYR A 25 1.15 -0.93 8.44
CA TYR A 25 2.00 0.24 8.68
C TYR A 25 1.24 1.44 9.27
N THR A 26 -0.02 1.63 8.88
CA THR A 26 -0.83 2.81 9.15
C THR A 26 -2.29 2.46 9.46
N ILE A 27 -3.15 2.41 8.44
CA ILE A 27 -4.59 2.13 8.57
C ILE A 27 -4.93 0.66 8.30
N GLY A 28 -3.92 -0.13 7.94
CA GLY A 28 -4.06 -1.54 7.61
C GLY A 28 -4.71 -1.81 6.25
N LEU A 29 -4.50 -3.01 5.72
CA LEU A 29 -5.07 -3.47 4.44
C LEU A 29 -6.58 -3.17 4.31
N LEU A 30 -7.38 -3.63 5.27
CA LEU A 30 -8.84 -3.45 5.21
C LEU A 30 -9.26 -1.99 5.38
N GLY A 31 -8.48 -1.19 6.14
CA GLY A 31 -8.70 0.24 6.25
C GLY A 31 -8.46 0.96 4.93
N ALA A 32 -7.38 0.60 4.22
CA ALA A 32 -7.07 1.16 2.91
C ALA A 32 -8.09 0.76 1.82
N ILE A 33 -8.62 -0.48 1.87
CA ILE A 33 -9.73 -0.89 0.99
C ILE A 33 -10.99 -0.06 1.29
N ARG A 34 -11.32 0.15 2.57
CA ARG A 34 -12.44 1.02 2.96
C ARG A 34 -12.24 2.46 2.51
N GLU A 35 -11.01 2.97 2.53
CA GLU A 35 -10.66 4.28 1.98
C GLU A 35 -10.94 4.35 0.47
N ALA A 36 -10.55 3.33 -0.30
CA ALA A 36 -10.83 3.26 -1.74
C ALA A 36 -12.34 3.17 -2.04
N ILE A 37 -13.09 2.38 -1.27
CA ILE A 37 -14.56 2.31 -1.36
C ILE A 37 -15.19 3.67 -1.06
N ARG A 38 -14.69 4.39 -0.05
CA ARG A 38 -15.15 5.74 0.28
C ARG A 38 -14.93 6.71 -0.87
N ILE A 39 -13.77 6.65 -1.52
CA ILE A 39 -13.47 7.46 -2.72
C ILE A 39 -14.46 7.14 -3.84
N ALA A 40 -14.71 5.86 -4.14
CA ALA A 40 -15.69 5.45 -5.16
C ALA A 40 -17.08 6.04 -4.87
N ARG A 41 -17.53 5.95 -3.61
CA ARG A 41 -18.86 6.41 -3.18
C ARG A 41 -18.99 7.93 -3.24
N GLU A 42 -18.04 8.65 -2.66
CA GLU A 42 -18.12 10.12 -2.54
C GLU A 42 -17.79 10.86 -3.84
N ALA A 43 -16.96 10.27 -4.71
CA ALA A 43 -16.62 10.87 -6.00
C ALA A 43 -17.50 10.37 -7.16
N GLY A 44 -18.27 9.30 -6.97
CA GLY A 44 -19.06 8.68 -8.05
C GLY A 44 -18.19 8.08 -9.17
N ILE A 45 -16.93 7.75 -8.88
CA ILE A 45 -15.95 7.29 -9.87
C ILE A 45 -15.81 5.76 -9.87
N ALA A 46 -15.45 5.17 -11.02
CA ALA A 46 -14.96 3.81 -11.04
C ALA A 46 -13.58 3.73 -10.38
N VAL A 47 -13.40 2.72 -9.54
CA VAL A 47 -12.15 2.47 -8.85
C VAL A 47 -11.60 1.11 -9.27
N ASN A 48 -10.31 1.09 -9.60
CA ASN A 48 -9.53 -0.15 -9.69
C ASN A 48 -8.50 -0.19 -8.55
N ILE A 49 -8.53 -1.27 -7.77
CA ILE A 49 -7.51 -1.53 -6.75
C ILE A 49 -6.41 -2.35 -7.41
N SER A 50 -5.30 -1.68 -7.74
CA SER A 50 -4.17 -2.31 -8.41
C SER A 50 -3.49 -3.34 -7.51
N HIS A 51 -3.11 -4.47 -8.10
CA HIS A 51 -2.29 -5.54 -7.50
C HIS A 51 -2.62 -5.86 -6.03
N ILE A 52 -3.89 -6.08 -5.73
CA ILE A 52 -4.35 -6.30 -4.35
C ILE A 52 -3.63 -7.47 -3.68
N LYS A 53 -3.13 -7.26 -2.46
CA LYS A 53 -2.40 -8.28 -1.70
C LYS A 53 -2.48 -8.04 -0.19
N ALA A 54 -2.33 -9.11 0.59
CA ALA A 54 -2.04 -9.04 2.02
C ALA A 54 -0.52 -9.13 2.20
N LEU A 55 0.12 -7.98 2.30
CA LEU A 55 1.56 -7.86 2.40
C LEU A 55 1.98 -8.05 3.86
N GLY A 56 2.29 -9.28 4.24
CA GLY A 56 2.95 -9.58 5.51
C GLY A 56 2.18 -10.47 6.49
N PRO A 57 2.90 -11.14 7.43
CA PRO A 57 2.30 -12.10 8.35
C PRO A 57 1.16 -11.55 9.21
N GLU A 58 1.20 -10.26 9.55
CA GLU A 58 0.17 -9.62 10.39
C GLU A 58 -1.19 -9.49 9.68
N VAL A 59 -1.20 -9.48 8.34
CA VAL A 59 -2.41 -9.34 7.53
C VAL A 59 -2.71 -10.56 6.68
N TRP A 60 -1.84 -11.57 6.67
CA TRP A 60 -2.11 -12.85 6.00
C TRP A 60 -3.42 -13.46 6.50
N GLY A 61 -4.22 -13.97 5.56
CA GLY A 61 -5.58 -14.45 5.82
C GLY A 61 -6.69 -13.41 5.67
N GLN A 62 -6.37 -12.10 5.63
CA GLN A 62 -7.39 -11.06 5.43
C GLN A 62 -7.92 -10.95 3.99
N SER A 63 -7.37 -11.70 3.04
CA SER A 63 -7.81 -11.70 1.63
C SER A 63 -9.30 -12.03 1.48
N THR A 64 -9.83 -12.96 2.28
CA THR A 64 -11.27 -13.29 2.29
C THR A 64 -12.13 -12.08 2.64
N GLN A 65 -11.75 -11.33 3.68
CA GLN A 65 -12.47 -10.14 4.11
C GLN A 65 -12.31 -8.98 3.10
N ALA A 66 -11.13 -8.82 2.52
CA ALA A 66 -10.88 -7.87 1.44
C ALA A 66 -11.82 -8.11 0.24
N ILE A 67 -11.93 -9.36 -0.21
CA ILE A 67 -12.84 -9.75 -1.30
C ILE A 67 -14.30 -9.50 -0.93
N GLN A 68 -14.70 -9.81 0.31
CA GLN A 68 -16.06 -9.56 0.79
C GLN A 68 -16.40 -8.07 0.77
N LEU A 69 -15.49 -7.18 1.22
CA LEU A 69 -15.70 -5.73 1.17
C LEU A 69 -15.91 -5.22 -0.25
N ILE A 70 -15.12 -5.69 -1.22
CA ILE A 70 -15.24 -5.30 -2.62
C ILE A 70 -16.57 -5.82 -3.21
N ARG A 71 -16.94 -7.06 -2.92
CA ARG A 71 -18.22 -7.64 -3.37
C ARG A 71 -19.42 -6.88 -2.80
N GLN A 72 -19.36 -6.51 -1.52
CA GLN A 72 -20.40 -5.73 -0.85
C GLN A 72 -20.51 -4.32 -1.44
N ALA A 73 -19.39 -3.64 -1.67
CA ALA A 73 -19.40 -2.34 -2.35
C ALA A 73 -20.03 -2.42 -3.75
N ARG A 74 -19.76 -3.51 -4.48
CA ARG A 74 -20.36 -3.76 -5.80
C ARG A 74 -21.87 -4.04 -5.72
N SER A 75 -22.35 -4.78 -4.71
CA SER A 75 -23.79 -5.02 -4.55
C SER A 75 -24.57 -3.75 -4.18
N GLU A 76 -23.89 -2.75 -3.59
CA GLU A 76 -24.40 -1.40 -3.36
C GLU A 76 -24.37 -0.50 -4.62
N GLY A 77 -23.95 -1.02 -5.77
CA GLY A 77 -23.93 -0.31 -7.05
C GLY A 77 -22.63 0.45 -7.35
N LEU A 78 -21.61 0.34 -6.49
CA LEU A 78 -20.31 0.98 -6.77
C LEU A 78 -19.53 0.21 -7.84
N ARG A 79 -18.88 0.94 -8.75
CA ARG A 79 -18.02 0.37 -9.79
C ARG A 79 -16.61 0.13 -9.25
N LEU A 80 -16.40 -1.02 -8.60
CA LEU A 80 -15.08 -1.45 -8.12
C LEU A 80 -14.57 -2.68 -8.85
N THR A 81 -13.30 -2.62 -9.25
CA THR A 81 -12.50 -3.76 -9.71
C THR A 81 -11.21 -3.87 -8.90
N ALA A 82 -10.56 -5.03 -8.99
CA ALA A 82 -9.22 -5.24 -8.46
C ALA A 82 -8.51 -6.27 -9.33
N ASP A 83 -7.19 -6.14 -9.44
CA ASP A 83 -6.33 -7.05 -10.20
C ASP A 83 -5.19 -7.59 -9.34
N GLN A 84 -4.55 -8.64 -9.83
CA GLN A 84 -3.48 -9.34 -9.14
C GLN A 84 -2.55 -9.99 -10.17
N TYR A 85 -1.24 -9.98 -9.90
CA TYR A 85 -0.23 -10.67 -10.72
C TYR A 85 0.07 -12.06 -10.13
N PRO A 86 0.36 -13.10 -10.92
CA PRO A 86 0.45 -14.49 -10.42
C PRO A 86 1.77 -14.81 -9.70
N TYR A 87 2.21 -13.95 -8.77
CA TYR A 87 3.40 -14.11 -7.94
C TYR A 87 3.05 -13.87 -6.47
N THR A 88 3.71 -14.60 -5.57
CA THR A 88 3.54 -14.49 -4.12
C THR A 88 4.28 -13.30 -3.51
N ALA A 89 5.16 -12.64 -4.28
CA ALA A 89 5.99 -11.53 -3.83
C ALA A 89 5.76 -10.26 -4.65
N SER A 90 5.97 -9.09 -4.03
CA SER A 90 6.02 -7.81 -4.72
C SER A 90 7.36 -7.59 -5.43
N GLY A 91 7.35 -6.98 -6.61
CA GLY A 91 8.55 -6.48 -7.27
C GLY A 91 8.82 -5.02 -6.93
N SER A 92 9.58 -4.76 -5.85
CA SER A 92 9.96 -3.40 -5.44
C SER A 92 11.44 -3.33 -5.09
N SER A 93 12.05 -2.14 -5.16
CA SER A 93 13.46 -1.98 -4.78
C SER A 93 13.67 -2.28 -3.29
N VAL A 94 14.90 -2.69 -2.94
CA VAL A 94 15.31 -2.93 -1.55
C VAL A 94 15.11 -1.66 -0.72
N THR A 95 15.48 -0.50 -1.27
CA THR A 95 15.28 0.80 -0.61
C THR A 95 13.81 1.05 -0.29
N ALA A 96 12.92 0.91 -1.28
CA ALA A 96 11.49 1.14 -1.07
C ALA A 96 10.86 0.16 -0.07
N SER A 97 11.41 -1.06 0.02
CA SER A 97 10.87 -2.14 0.84
C SER A 97 11.37 -2.12 2.29
N LEU A 98 12.65 -1.80 2.50
CA LEU A 98 13.32 -2.03 3.79
C LEU A 98 13.80 -0.75 4.46
N VAL A 99 14.20 0.28 3.71
CA VAL A 99 14.83 1.47 4.29
C VAL A 99 13.77 2.35 4.96
N PRO A 100 13.96 2.76 6.24
CA PRO A 100 13.01 3.62 6.92
C PRO A 100 13.01 5.04 6.33
N ARG A 101 11.83 5.67 6.29
CA ARG A 101 11.63 6.94 5.56
C ARG A 101 12.50 8.10 6.03
N TRP A 102 12.85 8.15 7.32
CA TRP A 102 13.76 9.17 7.85
C TRP A 102 15.18 9.04 7.27
N ALA A 103 15.60 7.83 6.90
CA ALA A 103 16.91 7.60 6.30
C ALA A 103 16.96 8.06 4.83
N GLU A 104 15.82 8.10 4.15
CA GLU A 104 15.70 8.63 2.78
C GLU A 104 15.50 10.15 2.74
N ALA A 105 15.15 10.79 3.86
CA ALA A 105 14.87 12.22 3.92
C ALA A 105 16.09 13.05 3.45
N GLY A 106 15.92 13.91 2.45
CA GLY A 106 17.03 14.65 1.83
C GLY A 106 17.70 13.92 0.66
N GLY A 107 17.17 12.78 0.22
CA GLY A 107 17.55 12.10 -1.01
C GLY A 107 18.77 11.18 -0.87
N THR A 108 19.26 10.69 -2.00
CA THR A 108 20.27 9.63 -2.10
C THR A 108 21.59 9.97 -1.40
N ALA A 109 22.08 11.19 -1.53
CA ALA A 109 23.33 11.62 -0.88
C ALA A 109 23.22 11.55 0.65
N ALA A 110 22.09 12.02 1.20
CA ALA A 110 21.83 11.96 2.64
C ALA A 110 21.67 10.52 3.15
N LEU A 111 21.02 9.65 2.36
CA LEU A 111 20.94 8.22 2.67
C LEU A 111 22.33 7.59 2.76
N PHE A 112 23.21 7.84 1.79
CA PHE A 112 24.57 7.30 1.82
C PHE A 112 25.40 7.82 2.99
N ALA A 113 25.27 9.11 3.33
CA ALA A 113 25.92 9.69 4.51
C ALA A 113 25.47 8.96 5.80
N ARG A 114 24.17 8.70 5.96
CA ARG A 114 23.62 7.96 7.11
C ARG A 114 24.05 6.49 7.17
N ILE A 115 24.19 5.84 6.01
CA ILE A 115 24.69 4.47 5.92
C ILE A 115 26.17 4.42 6.36
N GLY A 116 26.95 5.44 6.02
CA GLY A 116 28.36 5.57 6.42
C GLY A 116 28.57 6.00 7.87
N ASP A 117 27.58 6.60 8.51
CA ASP A 117 27.65 7.07 9.90
C ASP A 117 27.51 5.91 10.90
N ALA A 118 28.61 5.58 11.58
CA ALA A 118 28.67 4.50 12.56
C ALA A 118 27.72 4.70 13.76
N SER A 119 27.34 5.94 14.09
CA SER A 119 26.41 6.23 15.18
C SER A 119 24.95 5.95 14.80
N VAL A 120 24.62 6.04 13.51
CA VAL A 120 23.26 5.90 12.98
C VAL A 120 23.00 4.50 12.44
N ARG A 121 24.04 3.86 11.89
CA ARG A 121 23.96 2.56 11.22
C ARG A 121 23.26 1.45 12.04
N PRO A 122 23.49 1.27 13.35
CA PRO A 122 22.82 0.22 14.12
C PRO A 122 21.29 0.37 14.12
N ARG A 123 20.80 1.61 14.29
CA ARG A 123 19.37 1.92 14.23
C ARG A 123 18.80 1.62 12.84
N LEU A 124 19.51 2.05 11.79
CA LEU A 124 19.08 1.82 10.41
C LEU A 124 18.95 0.33 10.10
N VAL A 125 19.92 -0.50 10.50
CA VAL A 125 19.88 -1.96 10.34
C VAL A 125 18.71 -2.56 11.11
N GLN A 126 18.54 -2.18 12.38
CA GLN A 126 17.45 -2.67 13.22
C GLN A 126 16.08 -2.40 12.60
N GLU A 127 15.84 -1.18 12.12
CA GLU A 127 14.56 -0.81 11.49
C GLU A 127 14.38 -1.52 10.13
N MET A 128 15.45 -1.74 9.36
CA MET A 128 15.40 -2.55 8.14
C MET A 128 15.02 -4.00 8.42
N GLU A 129 15.56 -4.61 9.48
CA GLU A 129 15.20 -5.98 9.89
C GLU A 129 13.72 -6.07 10.33
N GLN A 130 13.21 -5.04 11.01
CA GLN A 130 11.79 -4.96 11.37
C GLN A 130 10.90 -4.88 10.12
N ASN A 131 11.26 -4.04 9.15
CA ASN A 131 10.54 -3.97 7.88
C ASN A 131 10.60 -5.28 7.10
N LEU A 132 11.74 -5.98 7.12
CA LEU A 132 11.86 -7.30 6.50
C LEU A 132 10.89 -8.31 7.13
N LYS A 133 10.82 -8.37 8.47
CA LYS A 133 9.89 -9.24 9.19
C LYS A 133 8.43 -8.95 8.84
N ARG A 134 8.05 -7.68 8.76
CA ARG A 134 6.70 -7.27 8.34
C ARG A 134 6.36 -7.79 6.94
N ARG A 135 7.34 -7.88 6.04
CA ARG A 135 7.13 -8.34 4.66
C ARG A 135 7.19 -9.87 4.48
N GLY A 136 7.32 -10.64 5.55
CA GLY A 136 7.38 -12.11 5.49
C GLY A 136 8.70 -12.70 5.98
N GLY A 137 9.72 -11.87 6.21
CA GLY A 137 11.05 -12.31 6.60
C GLY A 137 11.95 -12.65 5.41
N PRO A 138 13.14 -13.23 5.69
CA PRO A 138 14.13 -13.59 4.67
C PRO A 138 13.86 -14.95 3.97
N GLU A 139 12.92 -15.74 4.49
CA GLU A 139 12.51 -17.07 3.98
C GLU A 139 11.15 -16.96 3.27
#